data_AF-A0A087UV17-F1
#
_entry.id   AF-A0A087UV17-F1
#
_cell.length_a   1.000
_cell.length_b   1.000
_cell.length_c   1.000
_cell.angle_alpha   90.00
_cell.angle_beta   90.00
_cell.angle_gamma   90.00
#
_symmetry.space_group_name_H-M   'P 1'
#
loop_
_entity.id
_entity.type
_entity.pdbx_description
1 polymer ?
#
loop_
_entity_poly.entity_id
_entity_poly.type
_entity_poly.pdbx_seq_one_letter_code
_entity_poly.pdbx_strand_id
1 'polypeptide(L)' 'MFRGKGWFSGGMWKPKNPHSLEHLKYLYHILYKNQIVHDQNKGLLVETLRSIAEILIWGD' A
#
# COMPACT_ATOMS: atom_id res chain seq x y z
N MET A 1 18.28 11.24 -12.47
CA MET A 1 16.81 11.28 -12.29
C MET A 1 16.29 9.85 -12.24
N PHE A 2 16.11 9.28 -11.05
CA PHE A 2 15.64 7.90 -10.89
C PHE A 2 14.17 7.82 -11.26
N ARG A 3 13.89 7.36 -12.49
CA ARG A 3 12.53 6.99 -12.90
C ARG A 3 12.23 5.64 -12.28
N GLY A 4 11.68 5.65 -11.06
CA GLY A 4 11.12 4.48 -10.41
C GLY A 4 9.97 3.94 -11.25
N LYS A 5 10.28 3.00 -12.13
CA LYS A 5 9.31 2.28 -12.96
C LYS A 5 8.61 1.30 -12.02
N GLY A 6 7.55 1.77 -11.37
CA GLY A 6 6.71 0.97 -10.48
C GLY A 6 6.11 -0.19 -11.25
N TRP A 7 6.62 -1.39 -10.97
CA TRP A 7 6.19 -2.67 -11.55
C TRP A 7 4.84 -3.18 -11.01
N PHE A 8 4.04 -2.34 -10.34
CA PHE A 8 2.70 -2.75 -9.86
C PHE A 8 1.63 -2.59 -10.96
N SER A 9 1.85 -3.26 -12.09
CA SER A 9 0.82 -3.65 -13.04
C SER A 9 0.14 -4.92 -12.52
N GLY A 10 -0.60 -4.79 -11.42
CA GLY A 10 -1.46 -5.83 -10.84
C GLY A 10 -2.91 -5.36 -10.89
N GLY A 11 -3.41 -5.09 -12.09
CA GLY A 11 -4.81 -4.72 -12.31
C GLY A 11 -5.72 -5.91 -12.04
N MET A 12 -6.41 -5.90 -10.88
CA MET A 12 -7.79 -6.40 -10.75
C MET A 12 -8.41 -6.12 -9.36
N TRP A 13 -7.63 -5.72 -8.35
CA TRP A 13 -8.13 -5.60 -6.96
C TRP A 13 -7.74 -4.32 -6.22
N LYS A 14 -7.20 -3.30 -6.91
CA LYS A 14 -6.92 -2.02 -6.24
C LYS A 14 -8.21 -1.18 -6.20
N PRO A 15 -8.73 -0.82 -5.02
CA PRO A 15 -9.91 0.02 -4.88
C PRO A 15 -9.79 1.31 -5.69
N LYS A 16 -10.88 1.70 -6.35
CA LYS A 16 -10.90 2.87 -7.24
C LYS A 16 -10.61 4.18 -6.50
N ASN A 17 -10.97 4.27 -5.22
CA ASN A 17 -10.63 5.40 -4.36
C ASN A 17 -9.48 5.00 -3.41
N PRO A 18 -8.28 5.58 -3.57
CA PRO A 18 -7.13 5.27 -2.71
C PRO A 18 -7.34 5.69 -1.25
N HIS A 19 -8.24 6.62 -0.95
CA HIS A 19 -8.54 7.05 0.41
C HIS A 19 -9.84 6.44 0.97
N SER A 20 -10.33 5.36 0.38
CA SER A 20 -11.50 4.66 0.90
C SER A 20 -11.16 3.71 2.05
N LEU A 21 -12.14 3.45 2.92
CA LEU A 21 -12.05 2.41 3.95
C LEU A 21 -11.80 1.01 3.36
N GLU A 22 -12.22 0.76 2.12
CA GLU A 22 -11.92 -0.50 1.43
C GLU A 22 -10.45 -0.60 1.04
N HIS A 23 -9.82 0.51 0.64
CA HIS A 23 -8.37 0.56 0.46
C HIS A 23 -7.63 0.35 1.78
N LEU A 24 -8.10 0.93 2.87
CA LEU A 24 -7.53 0.70 4.19
C LEU A 24 -7.56 -0.78 4.60
N LYS A 25 -8.69 -1.47 4.38
CA LYS A 25 -8.80 -2.92 4.65
C LYS A 25 -7.81 -3.74 3.83
N TYR A 26 -7.62 -3.39 2.57
CA TYR A 26 -6.63 -4.03 1.71
C TYR A 26 -5.19 -3.80 2.21
N LEU A 27 -4.83 -2.55 2.52
CA LEU A 27 -3.50 -2.20 3.05
C LEU A 27 -3.23 -2.91 4.39
N TYR A 28 -4.23 -2.98 5.27
CA TYR A 28 -4.15 -3.76 6.50
C TYR A 28 -3.87 -5.25 6.22
N HIS A 29 -4.51 -5.84 5.22
CA HIS A 29 -4.27 -7.23 4.85
C HIS A 29 -2.82 -7.47 4.38
N ILE A 30 -2.23 -6.52 3.66
CA ILE A 30 -0.81 -6.59 3.28
C ILE A 30 0.08 -6.65 4.52
N LEU A 31 -0.14 -5.78 5.50
CA LEU A 31 0.63 -5.78 6.75
C LEU A 31 0.42 -7.09 7.53
N TYR A 32 -0.83 -7.55 7.63
CA TYR A 32 -1.16 -8.79 8.34
C TYR A 32 -0.47 -10.02 7.74
N LYS A 33 -0.31 -10.08 6.41
CA LYS A 33 0.41 -11.18 5.73
C LYS A 33 1.93 -11.05 5.81
N ASN A 34 2.46 -9.88 6.08
CA ASN A 34 3.90 -9.58 6.04
C ASN A 34 4.38 -9.04 7.40
N GLN A 35 4.16 -9.82 8.46
CA GLN A 35 4.49 -9.42 9.83
C GLN A 35 6.01 -9.30 10.10
N ILE A 36 6.83 -10.03 9.33
CA ILE A 36 8.28 -10.02 9.45
C ILE A 36 8.88 -9.24 8.28
N VAL A 37 9.74 -8.29 8.60
CA VAL A 37 10.45 -7.47 7.61
C VAL A 37 11.63 -8.25 7.05
N HIS A 38 11.71 -8.30 5.73
CA HIS A 38 12.81 -8.85 4.95
C HIS A 38 13.27 -7.81 3.93
N ASP A 39 14.49 -7.96 3.40
CA ASP A 39 15.00 -7.04 2.38
C ASP A 39 14.13 -6.98 1.11
N GLN A 40 13.40 -8.06 0.83
CA GLN A 40 12.50 -8.16 -0.31
C GLN A 40 11.16 -7.43 -0.11
N ASN A 41 10.66 -7.32 1.13
CA ASN A 41 9.34 -6.75 1.42
C ASN A 41 9.39 -5.36 2.09
N LYS A 42 10.55 -4.90 2.56
CA LYS A 42 10.70 -3.61 3.25
C LYS A 42 10.13 -2.42 2.46
N GLY A 43 10.34 -2.39 1.15
CA GLY A 43 9.78 -1.34 0.29
C GLY A 43 8.26 -1.38 0.25
N LEU A 44 7.68 -2.57 0.10
CA LEU A 44 6.22 -2.75 0.11
C LEU A 44 5.62 -2.29 1.44
N LEU A 45 6.23 -2.65 2.57
CA LEU A 45 5.72 -2.30 3.90
C LEU A 45 5.77 -0.80 4.17
N VAL A 46 6.87 -0.13 3.81
CA VAL A 46 7.00 1.34 3.93
C VAL A 46 5.92 2.04 3.11
N GLU A 47 5.74 1.63 1.86
CA GLU A 47 4.75 2.23 0.96
C GLU A 47 3.31 1.94 1.43
N THR A 48 3.07 0.76 2.01
CA THR A 48 1.77 0.40 2.61
C THR A 48 1.45 1.30 3.80
N LEU A 49 2.41 1.52 4.71
CA LEU A 49 2.23 2.39 5.87
C LEU A 49 2.03 3.85 5.47
N ARG A 50 2.80 4.36 4.50
CA ARG A 50 2.62 5.70 3.95
C ARG A 50 1.22 5.88 3.36
N SER A 51 0.74 4.91 2.58
CA SER A 51 -0.62 4.94 2.05
C SER A 51 -1.68 4.89 3.14
N ILE A 52 -1.53 4.08 4.20
CA ILE A 52 -2.44 4.13 5.36
C ILE A 52 -2.45 5.53 5.98
N ALA A 53 -1.29 6.15 6.18
CA ALA A 53 -1.21 7.51 6.71
C ALA A 53 -1.91 8.54 5.81
N GLU A 54 -1.78 8.43 4.48
CA GLU A 54 -2.51 9.27 3.53
C GLU A 54 -4.04 9.14 3.71
N ILE A 55 -4.57 7.91 3.88
CA ILE A 55 -6.00 7.70 4.16
C ILE A 55 -6.39 8.34 5.51
N LEU A 56 -5.58 8.21 6.55
CA LEU A 56 -5.92 8.74 7.88
C LEU A 56 -5.91 10.27 7.94
N ILE A 57 -5.11 10.94 7.10
CA ILE A 57 -5.02 12.41 7.05
C ILE A 57 -6.03 12.99 6.05
N TRP A 58 -6.18 12.36 4.89
CA TRP A 58 -6.88 12.91 3.73
C TRP A 58 -8.05 12.05 3.24
N GLY A 59 -8.41 10.99 3.97
CA GLY A 59 -9.62 10.23 3.72
C GLY A 59 -10.85 10.93 4.28
N ASP A 60 -11.96 10.74 3.58
CA ASP A 60 -13.30 11.17 4.03
C ASP A 60 -13.76 10.40 5.27
#